data_AF-A0A349UP17-F1
#
_entry.id   AF-A0A349UP17-F1
#
_cell.length_a   1.000
_cell.length_b   1.000
_cell.length_c   1.000
_cell.angle_alpha   90.00
_cell.angle_beta   90.00
_cell.angle_gamma   90.00
#
_symmetry.space_group_name_H-M   'P 1'
#
loop_
_entity.id
_entity.type
_entity.pdbx_description
1 polymer ?
#
loop_
_entity_poly.entity_id
_entity_poly.type
_entity_poly.pdbx_seq_one_letter_code
_entity_poly.pdbx_strand_id
1 'polypeptide(L)'
;NYYTDFAKQVPQDCVILTLACGKYRFNKLPFGDIGGIPRLLDIGQCNDAYSAIQIAVALAKAFGCGVNDLPLSLVLSWYEQKAVAILLTLLHLGIRNIRLGPSLPAFVSPAVLKVLVDNFNIAPITTPAEDLKAILG
;
A
#
# COMPACT_ATOMS: atom_id res chain seq x y z
N ASN A 1 -1.15 15.31 -8.34
CA ASN A 1 0.06 14.54 -8.02
C ASN A 1 -0.35 13.47 -7.01
N TYR A 2 -0.89 12.33 -7.49
CA TYR A 2 -1.71 11.42 -6.67
C TYR A 2 -1.09 11.08 -5.30
N TYR A 3 0.11 10.50 -5.24
CA TYR A 3 0.67 10.01 -3.97
C TYR A 3 1.01 11.12 -2.98
N THR A 4 1.47 12.28 -3.46
CA THR A 4 1.72 13.44 -2.60
C THR A 4 0.41 13.97 -2.02
N ASP A 5 -0.62 14.07 -2.86
CA ASP A 5 -1.92 14.60 -2.47
C ASP A 5 -2.69 13.63 -1.56
N PHE A 6 -2.54 12.32 -1.81
CA PHE A 6 -3.06 11.24 -0.96
C PHE A 6 -2.41 11.29 0.43
N ALA A 7 -1.07 11.32 0.51
CA ALA A 7 -0.36 11.36 1.78
C ALA A 7 -0.75 12.59 2.64
N LYS A 8 -0.98 13.75 2.01
CA LYS A 8 -1.46 14.96 2.72
C LYS A 8 -2.87 14.83 3.29
N GLN A 9 -3.71 14.01 2.66
CA GLN A 9 -5.11 13.83 3.04
C GLN A 9 -5.33 12.65 4.00
N VAL A 10 -4.31 11.83 4.24
CA VAL A 10 -4.37 10.75 5.24
C VAL A 10 -4.69 11.36 6.62
N PRO A 11 -5.75 10.89 7.31
CA PRO A 11 -6.15 11.36 8.64
C PRO A 11 -5.03 11.34 9.68
N GLN A 12 -5.08 12.28 10.63
CA GLN A 12 -4.02 12.50 11.62
C GLN A 12 -3.88 11.36 12.64
N ASP A 13 -4.86 10.46 12.72
CA ASP A 13 -4.85 9.24 13.53
C ASP A 13 -4.34 8.01 12.77
N CYS A 14 -3.90 8.19 11.52
CA CYS A 14 -3.32 7.14 10.69
C CYS A 14 -1.80 7.28 10.56
N VAL A 15 -1.12 6.13 10.42
CA VAL A 15 0.31 6.02 10.12
C VAL A 15 0.52 5.57 8.67
N ILE A 16 1.50 6.18 7.99
CA ILE A 16 1.97 5.81 6.66
C ILE A 16 3.22 4.94 6.80
N LEU A 17 3.11 3.66 6.45
CA LEU A 17 4.25 2.76 6.26
C LEU A 17 4.74 2.88 4.82
N THR A 18 5.96 3.37 4.61
CA THR A 18 6.54 3.52 3.27
C THR A 18 7.82 2.73 3.10
N LEU A 19 8.13 2.36 1.87
CA LEU A 19 9.41 1.77 1.47
C LEU A 19 9.70 2.13 0.00
N ALA A 20 10.91 1.83 -0.45
CA ALA A 20 11.39 2.10 -1.80
C ALA A 20 11.33 3.58 -2.23
N CYS A 21 11.71 3.85 -3.48
CA CYS A 21 11.86 5.21 -4.00
C CYS A 21 10.54 6.00 -4.12
N GLY A 22 9.37 5.33 -4.10
CA GLY A 22 8.07 6.00 -4.10
C GLY A 22 7.90 7.00 -2.95
N LYS A 23 8.58 6.75 -1.82
CA LYS A 23 8.59 7.62 -0.64
C LYS A 23 8.98 9.07 -0.93
N TYR A 24 9.85 9.30 -1.92
CA TYR A 24 10.35 10.66 -2.22
C TYR A 24 9.27 11.60 -2.75
N ARG A 25 8.08 11.08 -3.08
CA ARG A 25 6.90 11.90 -3.41
C ARG A 25 6.36 12.66 -2.19
N PHE A 26 6.64 12.20 -0.97
CA PHE A 26 6.01 12.75 0.24
C PHE A 26 6.89 12.75 1.50
N ASN A 27 8.04 12.07 1.53
CA ASN A 27 8.84 11.90 2.76
C ASN A 27 9.45 13.18 3.36
N LYS A 28 9.38 14.31 2.66
CA LYS A 28 9.80 15.63 3.16
C LYS A 28 8.66 16.45 3.77
N LEU A 29 7.44 15.91 3.80
CA LEU A 29 6.28 16.59 4.36
C LEU A 29 6.24 16.43 5.90
N PRO A 30 5.74 17.43 6.64
CA PRO A 30 5.65 17.36 8.09
C PRO A 30 4.42 16.55 8.52
N PHE A 31 4.59 15.26 8.79
CA PHE A 31 3.50 14.38 9.20
C PHE A 31 3.19 14.40 10.70
N GLY A 32 4.15 14.81 11.55
CA GLY A 32 4.02 14.72 13.00
C GLY A 32 4.11 13.29 13.53
N ASP A 33 3.54 13.07 14.71
CA ASP A 33 3.52 11.79 15.41
C ASP A 33 2.15 11.52 16.07
N ILE A 34 1.92 10.26 16.44
CA ILE A 34 0.78 9.81 17.23
C ILE A 34 1.36 9.16 18.50
N GLY A 35 1.21 9.83 19.65
CA GLY A 35 1.72 9.31 20.92
C GLY A 35 3.24 9.07 20.92
N GLY A 36 4.01 9.92 20.23
CA GLY A 36 5.46 9.79 20.08
C GLY A 36 5.90 8.85 18.95
N ILE A 37 4.97 8.17 18.25
CA ILE A 37 5.27 7.34 17.09
C ILE A 37 5.18 8.19 15.82
N PRO A 38 6.26 8.36 15.04
CA PRO A 38 6.22 9.14 13.81
C PRO A 38 5.13 8.64 12.85
N ARG A 39 4.32 9.56 12.31
CA ARG A 39 3.25 9.22 11.36
C ARG A 39 3.76 8.72 10.02
N LEU A 40 5.02 8.98 9.69
CA LEU A 40 5.70 8.40 8.54
C LEU A 40 6.77 7.44 9.03
N LEU A 41 6.54 6.14 8.83
CA LEU A 41 7.52 5.10 9.15
C LEU A 41 8.14 4.61 7.84
N ASP A 42 9.41 4.93 7.65
CA ASP A 42 10.18 4.47 6.51
C ASP A 42 10.86 3.13 6.82
N ILE A 43 10.42 2.08 6.12
CA ILE A 43 10.86 0.69 6.30
C ILE A 43 12.09 0.36 5.45
N GLY A 44 12.51 1.25 4.53
CA GLY A 44 13.77 1.11 3.79
C GLY A 44 13.61 1.01 2.27
N GLN A 45 14.38 0.14 1.63
CA GLN A 45 14.43 -0.08 0.20
C GLN A 45 13.28 -0.98 -0.29
N CYS A 46 13.25 -1.28 -1.59
CA CYS A 46 12.21 -2.14 -2.18
C CYS A 46 12.22 -3.57 -1.61
N ASN A 47 13.40 -4.11 -1.32
CA ASN A 47 13.57 -5.41 -0.67
C ASN A 47 13.05 -5.44 0.78
N ASP A 48 12.95 -4.30 1.46
CA ASP A 48 12.39 -4.22 2.81
C ASP A 48 10.85 -4.35 2.84
N ALA A 49 10.23 -4.62 1.68
CA ALA A 49 8.86 -5.14 1.61
C ALA A 49 8.68 -6.40 2.46
N TYR A 50 9.72 -7.23 2.60
CA TYR A 50 9.71 -8.35 3.54
C TYR A 50 9.48 -7.88 4.99
N SER A 51 10.23 -6.86 5.44
CA SER A 51 10.09 -6.29 6.78
C SER A 51 8.69 -5.71 7.00
N ALA A 52 8.13 -5.01 6.00
CA ALA A 52 6.76 -4.51 6.07
C ALA A 52 5.71 -5.63 6.20
N ILE A 53 5.90 -6.74 5.47
CA ILE A 53 5.06 -7.93 5.60
C ILE A 53 5.18 -8.55 6.99
N GLN A 54 6.39 -8.65 7.56
CA GLN A 54 6.59 -9.18 8.91
C GLN A 54 5.91 -8.30 9.97
N ILE A 55 5.92 -6.97 9.81
CA ILE A 55 5.17 -6.06 10.68
C ILE A 55 3.67 -6.36 10.61
N ALA A 56 3.11 -6.47 9.40
CA ALA A 56 1.70 -6.80 9.23
C ALA A 56 1.33 -8.16 9.84
N VAL A 57 2.16 -9.20 9.65
CA VAL A 57 1.95 -10.52 10.26
C VAL A 57 2.02 -10.45 11.79
N ALA A 58 2.96 -9.69 12.34
CA ALA A 58 3.08 -9.52 13.79
C ALA A 58 1.85 -8.81 14.39
N LEU A 59 1.35 -7.78 13.71
CA LEU A 59 0.12 -7.07 14.10
C LEU A 59 -1.09 -8.00 14.03
N ALA A 60 -1.26 -8.74 12.93
CA ALA A 60 -2.35 -9.70 12.76
C ALA A 60 -2.35 -10.75 13.89
N LYS A 61 -1.15 -11.27 14.24
CA LYS A 61 -0.99 -12.19 15.37
C LYS A 61 -1.36 -11.53 16.71
N ALA A 62 -0.95 -10.29 16.94
CA ALA A 62 -1.25 -9.58 18.18
C ALA A 62 -2.76 -9.32 18.36
N PHE A 63 -3.49 -9.08 17.25
CA PHE A 63 -4.94 -8.88 17.26
C PHE A 63 -5.75 -10.17 17.10
N GLY A 64 -5.09 -11.32 16.85
CA GLY A 64 -5.77 -12.60 16.66
C GLY A 64 -6.62 -12.67 15.39
N CYS A 65 -6.24 -11.93 14.34
CA CYS A 65 -6.97 -11.87 13.06
C CYS A 65 -6.06 -12.21 11.86
N GLY A 66 -6.63 -12.27 10.65
CA GLY A 66 -5.85 -12.38 9.42
C GLY A 66 -5.27 -11.03 8.99
N VAL A 67 -4.23 -11.04 8.14
CA VAL A 67 -3.62 -9.80 7.63
C VAL A 67 -4.62 -8.94 6.85
N ASN A 68 -5.55 -9.56 6.12
CA ASN A 68 -6.61 -8.83 5.39
C ASN A 68 -7.68 -8.23 6.32
N ASP A 69 -7.71 -8.61 7.60
CA ASP A 69 -8.65 -8.09 8.61
C ASP A 69 -8.04 -6.93 9.42
N LEU A 70 -6.76 -6.62 9.20
CA LEU A 70 -6.12 -5.48 9.82
C LEU A 70 -6.70 -4.16 9.29
N PRO A 71 -6.68 -3.08 10.07
CA PRO A 71 -6.89 -1.72 9.58
C PRO A 71 -5.68 -1.25 8.74
N LEU A 72 -5.36 -1.99 7.68
CA LEU A 72 -4.22 -1.81 6.81
C LEU A 72 -4.71 -1.70 5.37
N SER A 73 -4.31 -0.62 4.70
CA SER A 73 -4.66 -0.38 3.29
C SER A 73 -3.41 -0.30 2.43
N LEU A 74 -3.41 -0.99 1.30
CA LEU A 74 -2.26 -1.10 0.42
C LEU A 74 -2.43 -0.21 -0.82
N VAL A 75 -1.64 0.86 -0.90
CA VAL A 75 -1.54 1.73 -2.06
C VAL A 75 -0.16 1.58 -2.68
N LEU A 76 -0.07 0.72 -3.70
CA LEU A 76 1.19 0.28 -4.31
C LEU A 76 1.51 1.14 -5.54
N SER A 77 2.58 1.93 -5.41
CA SER A 77 3.22 2.59 -6.56
C SER A 77 4.25 1.66 -7.19
N TRP A 78 4.20 1.48 -8.51
CA TRP A 78 5.20 0.68 -9.24
C TRP A 78 5.85 1.48 -10.37
N TYR A 79 7.02 0.99 -10.81
CA TYR A 79 7.74 1.53 -11.97
C TYR A 79 8.51 0.42 -12.71
N GLU A 80 9.28 -0.39 -11.98
CA GLU A 80 10.13 -1.44 -12.54
C GLU A 80 9.78 -2.83 -12.00
N GLN A 81 10.58 -3.84 -12.38
CA GLN A 81 10.25 -5.26 -12.22
C GLN A 81 10.35 -5.75 -10.77
N LYS A 82 11.14 -5.11 -9.89
CA LYS A 82 11.11 -5.46 -8.46
C LYS A 82 9.77 -5.13 -7.82
N ALA A 83 9.12 -4.03 -8.21
CA ALA A 83 7.76 -3.75 -7.76
C ALA A 83 6.75 -4.83 -8.21
N VAL A 84 6.96 -5.43 -9.39
CA VAL A 84 6.17 -6.57 -9.87
C VAL A 84 6.40 -7.80 -9.00
N ALA A 85 7.65 -8.11 -8.63
CA ALA A 85 7.97 -9.21 -7.73
C ALA A 85 7.34 -9.04 -6.33
N ILE A 86 7.32 -7.81 -5.82
CA ILE A 86 6.64 -7.47 -4.56
C ILE A 86 5.14 -7.70 -4.69
N LEU A 87 4.51 -7.22 -5.77
CA LEU A 87 3.10 -7.46 -6.02
C LEU A 87 2.79 -8.96 -6.05
N LEU A 88 3.55 -9.76 -6.82
CA LEU A 88 3.35 -11.21 -6.89
C LEU A 88 3.53 -11.89 -5.53
N THR A 89 4.47 -11.42 -4.70
CA THR A 89 4.64 -11.91 -3.32
C THR A 89 3.39 -11.62 -2.48
N LEU A 90 2.85 -10.41 -2.54
CA LEU A 90 1.62 -10.05 -1.82
C LEU A 90 0.43 -10.92 -2.26
N LEU A 91 0.29 -11.16 -3.58
CA LEU A 91 -0.75 -12.02 -4.12
C LEU A 91 -0.56 -13.48 -3.68
N HIS A 92 0.67 -13.99 -3.67
CA HIS A 92 0.97 -15.34 -3.17
C HIS A 92 0.60 -15.51 -1.70
N LEU A 93 0.83 -14.48 -0.88
CA LEU A 93 0.43 -14.44 0.53
C LEU A 93 -1.07 -14.23 0.74
N GLY A 94 -1.86 -14.13 -0.35
CA GLY A 94 -3.31 -13.95 -0.28
C GLY A 94 -3.75 -12.55 0.14
N ILE A 95 -2.88 -11.54 0.02
CA ILE A 95 -3.22 -10.15 0.31
C ILE A 95 -4.18 -9.62 -0.76
N ARG A 96 -5.23 -8.94 -0.32
CA ARG A 96 -6.30 -8.40 -1.17
C ARG A 96 -6.41 -6.88 -1.06
N ASN A 97 -7.29 -6.28 -1.87
CA ASN A 97 -7.67 -4.87 -1.80
C ASN A 97 -6.51 -3.89 -2.08
N ILE A 98 -5.63 -4.25 -3.01
CA ILE A 98 -4.47 -3.42 -3.39
C ILE A 98 -4.89 -2.39 -4.43
N ARG A 99 -4.65 -1.10 -4.14
CA ARG A 99 -4.71 -0.01 -5.10
C ARG A 99 -3.39 0.07 -5.85
N LEU A 100 -3.40 -0.12 -7.18
CA LEU A 100 -2.21 -0.19 -8.02
C LEU A 100 -2.11 1.01 -8.98
N GLY A 101 -0.95 1.66 -9.03
CA GLY A 101 -0.74 2.78 -9.94
C GLY A 101 0.73 3.17 -10.16
N PRO A 102 1.01 4.22 -10.96
CA PRO A 102 0.05 5.21 -11.46
C PRO A 102 -0.82 4.75 -12.65
N SER A 103 -0.37 3.73 -13.37
CA SER A 103 -1.15 3.02 -14.39
C SER A 103 -1.07 1.52 -14.13
N LEU A 104 -1.94 0.73 -14.74
CA LEU A 104 -1.73 -0.73 -14.74
C LEU A 104 -0.52 -1.08 -15.61
N PRO A 105 0.27 -2.12 -15.28
CA PRO A 105 1.35 -2.56 -16.13
C PRO A 105 0.86 -2.98 -17.52
N ALA A 106 1.53 -2.51 -18.57
CA ALA A 106 1.12 -2.75 -19.95
C ALA A 106 1.08 -4.24 -20.34
N PHE A 107 1.80 -5.10 -19.61
CA PHE A 107 1.78 -6.55 -19.79
C PHE A 107 0.57 -7.25 -19.15
N VAL A 108 -0.28 -6.52 -18.42
CA VAL A 108 -1.52 -7.06 -17.85
C VAL A 108 -2.61 -7.01 -18.91
N SER A 109 -2.89 -8.16 -19.54
CA SER A 109 -4.00 -8.29 -20.48
C SER A 109 -5.36 -8.18 -19.77
N PRO A 110 -6.47 -7.90 -20.49
CA PRO A 110 -7.80 -7.85 -19.87
C PRO A 110 -8.20 -9.14 -19.13
N ALA A 111 -7.81 -10.31 -19.66
CA ALA A 111 -8.07 -11.59 -19.01
C ALA A 111 -7.28 -11.74 -17.69
N VAL A 112 -6.00 -11.34 -17.69
CA VAL A 112 -5.18 -11.34 -16.47
C VAL A 112 -5.74 -10.35 -15.46
N LEU A 113 -6.12 -9.14 -15.90
CA LEU A 113 -6.74 -8.14 -15.03
C LEU A 113 -7.99 -8.69 -14.36
N LYS A 114 -8.87 -9.38 -15.12
CA LYS A 114 -10.07 -10.01 -14.56
C LYS A 114 -9.74 -11.01 -13.46
N VAL A 115 -8.74 -11.87 -13.65
CA VAL A 115 -8.27 -12.81 -12.62
C VAL A 115 -7.76 -12.08 -11.37
N LEU A 116 -7.03 -10.97 -11.55
CA LEU A 116 -6.52 -10.17 -10.44
C LEU A 116 -7.66 -9.48 -9.66
N VAL A 117 -8.68 -8.97 -10.36
CA VAL A 117 -9.87 -8.36 -9.75
C VAL A 117 -10.68 -9.43 -9.00
N ASP A 118 -11.04 -10.53 -9.67
CA ASP A 118 -11.95 -11.54 -9.11
C ASP A 118 -11.36 -12.25 -7.88
N ASN A 119 -10.03 -12.49 -7.85
CA ASN A 119 -9.40 -13.26 -6.77
C ASN A 119 -8.79 -12.39 -5.67
N PHE A 120 -8.34 -11.17 -6.00
CA PHE A 120 -7.57 -10.33 -5.08
C PHE A 120 -8.15 -8.93 -4.88
N ASN A 121 -9.22 -8.57 -5.59
CA ASN A 121 -9.80 -7.23 -5.56
C ASN A 121 -8.75 -6.13 -5.80
N ILE A 122 -7.84 -6.36 -6.78
CA ILE A 122 -6.93 -5.31 -7.25
C ILE A 122 -7.75 -4.24 -7.95
N ALA A 123 -7.48 -2.98 -7.63
CA ALA A 123 -8.09 -1.83 -8.30
C ALA A 123 -7.02 -0.84 -8.75
N PRO A 124 -7.21 -0.17 -9.91
CA PRO A 124 -6.39 0.99 -10.23
C PRO A 124 -6.64 2.11 -9.21
N ILE A 125 -5.65 3.00 -9.03
CA ILE A 125 -5.88 4.26 -8.32
C ILE A 125 -6.84 5.16 -9.10
N THR A 126 -7.58 6.01 -8.38
CA THR A 126 -8.51 7.01 -8.93
C THR A 126 -8.02 8.42 -8.56
N THR A 127 -8.84 9.23 -7.90
CA THR A 127 -8.38 10.47 -7.25
C THR A 127 -8.03 10.18 -5.78
N PRO A 128 -7.13 10.97 -5.16
CA PRO A 128 -6.77 10.78 -3.76
C PRO A 128 -7.96 10.77 -2.80
N ALA A 129 -8.94 11.67 -3.03
CA ALA A 129 -10.11 11.80 -2.20
C ALA A 129 -11.07 10.61 -2.33
N GLU A 130 -11.28 10.12 -3.56
CA GLU A 130 -12.13 8.94 -3.82
C GLU A 130 -11.49 7.68 -3.24
N ASP A 131 -10.20 7.48 -3.42
CA ASP A 131 -9.50 6.30 -2.90
C ASP A 131 -9.43 6.32 -1.36
N LEU A 132 -9.18 7.48 -0.73
CA LEU A 132 -9.24 7.62 0.73
C LEU A 132 -10.63 7.29 1.29
N LYS A 133 -11.68 7.83 0.66
CA LYS A 133 -13.06 7.51 1.04
C LYS A 133 -13.34 6.02 0.92
N ALA A 134 -12.96 5.40 -0.19
CA ALA A 134 -13.19 3.97 -0.41
C ALA A 134 -12.39 3.08 0.56
N ILE A 135 -11.24 3.55 1.05
CA ILE A 135 -10.37 2.85 1.99
C ILE A 135 -10.90 2.95 3.43
N LEU A 136 -11.39 4.12 3.84
CA LEU A 136 -11.75 4.39 5.24
C LEU A 136 -13.23 4.14 5.57
N GLY A 137 -14.11 4.07 4.56
CA GLY A 137 -15.56 3.94 4.71
C GLY A 137 -16.29 5.26 4.62
#